data_AF-A0A060Z0F4-F1
#
_entry.id   AF-A0A060Z0F4-F1
#
_cell.length_a   1.000
_cell.length_b   1.000
_cell.length_c   1.000
_cell.angle_alpha   90.00
_cell.angle_beta   90.00
_cell.angle_gamma   90.00
#
_symmetry.space_group_name_H-M   'P 1'
#
loop_
_entity.id
_entity.type
_entity.pdbx_description
1 polymer ?
#
loop_
_entity_poly.entity_id
_entity_poly.type
_entity_poly.pdbx_seq_one_letter_code
_entity_poly.pdbx_strand_id
1 'polypeptide(L)' 'MSYVNERRNCLYLFQISHFKIPHYVVFVDSYPLTASGKVQKIKLREEMEKKLGL' A
#
# COMPACT_ATOMS: atom_id res chain seq x y z
N MET A 1 -1.44 -9.67 12.10
CA MET A 1 -2.68 -8.96 12.47
C MET A 1 -2.31 -7.64 13.14
N SER A 2 -2.05 -6.61 12.33
CA SER A 2 -1.92 -5.22 12.79
C SER A 2 -1.79 -4.30 11.57
N TYR A 3 -2.92 -4.01 10.91
CA TYR A 3 -3.06 -2.85 10.02
C TYR A 3 -3.19 -1.58 10.87
N VAL A 4 -2.18 -1.29 11.68
CA VAL A 4 -2.23 -0.15 12.58
C VAL A 4 -1.50 0.99 11.90
N ASN A 5 -2.28 1.93 11.35
CA ASN A 5 -1.76 3.25 11.03
C ASN A 5 -1.63 4.03 12.34
N GLU A 6 -0.58 3.74 13.11
CA GLU A 6 -0.23 4.54 14.28
C GLU A 6 0.39 5.84 13.77
N ARG A 7 -0.48 6.84 13.56
CA ARG A 7 -0.22 8.27 13.35
C ARG A 7 1.26 8.68 13.16
N ARG A 8 1.85 8.33 12.02
CA ARG A 8 3.09 8.96 11.54
C ARG A 8 2.76 10.11 10.59
N ASN A 9 1.92 11.03 11.05
CA ASN A 9 1.67 12.30 10.33
C ASN A 9 2.78 13.33 10.54
N CYS A 10 3.77 13.07 11.40
CA CYS A 10 4.71 14.12 11.82
C CYS A 10 5.87 14.38 10.83
N LEU A 11 6.18 13.48 9.88
CA LEU A 11 7.35 13.65 8.99
C LEU A 11 7.05 14.25 7.60
N TYR A 12 5.79 14.26 7.16
CA TYR A 12 5.41 14.63 5.77
C TYR A 12 4.73 15.98 5.61
N LEU A 13 4.45 16.69 6.71
CA LEU A 13 3.66 17.92 6.76
C LEU A 13 4.24 19.09 5.94
N PHE A 14 5.51 19.01 5.52
CA PHE A 14 6.15 20.08 4.73
C PHE A 14 6.43 19.73 3.27
N GLN A 15 6.19 18.48 2.82
CA GLN A 15 6.59 18.06 1.46
C GLN A 15 5.50 17.38 0.63
N ILE A 16 4.37 16.94 1.20
CA ILE A 16 3.29 16.28 0.44
C ILE A 16 1.91 16.73 0.94
N SER A 17 0.98 16.98 0.03
CA SER A 17 -0.41 17.35 0.36
C SER A 17 -1.17 16.21 1.05
N HIS A 18 -2.03 16.54 2.02
CA HIS A 18 -2.77 15.59 2.85
C HIS A 18 -3.58 14.53 2.08
N PHE A 19 -4.11 14.87 0.90
CA PHE A 19 -4.87 13.94 0.05
C PHE A 19 -4.01 12.82 -0.58
N LYS A 20 -2.69 12.94 -0.56
CA LYS A 20 -1.76 11.93 -1.11
C LYS A 20 -1.31 10.93 -0.05
N ILE A 21 -1.81 11.04 1.19
CA ILE A 21 -1.48 10.13 2.28
C ILE A 21 -2.30 8.85 2.12
N PRO A 22 -1.68 7.66 2.02
CA PRO A 22 -2.40 6.40 1.87
C PRO A 22 -3.12 6.03 3.16
N HIS A 23 -4.38 5.57 3.03
CA HIS A 23 -5.19 5.13 4.17
C HIS A 23 -4.79 3.74 4.69
N TYR A 24 -4.33 2.86 3.80
CA TYR A 24 -3.95 1.48 4.12
C TYR A 24 -2.52 1.22 3.64
N VAL A 25 -1.68 0.71 4.55
CA VAL A 25 -0.31 0.27 4.25
C VAL A 25 -0.17 -1.17 4.70
N VAL A 26 0.24 -2.02 3.78
CA VAL A 26 0.30 -3.47 3.99
C VAL A 26 1.70 -3.93 3.63
N PHE A 27 2.33 -4.60 4.58
CA PHE A 27 3.61 -5.25 4.34
C PHE A 27 3.36 -6.58 3.62
N VAL A 28 4.11 -6.80 2.56
CA VAL A 28 4.07 -8.02 1.77
C VAL A 28 5.48 -8.59 1.70
N ASP A 29 5.60 -9.91 1.78
CA ASP A 29 6.90 -10.59 1.73
C ASP A 29 7.50 -10.57 0.32
N SER A 30 6.65 -10.56 -0.71
CA SER A 30 7.08 -10.50 -2.11
C SER A 30 6.02 -9.86 -3.01
N TYR A 31 6.47 -9.23 -4.09
CA TYR A 31 5.59 -8.64 -5.11
C TYR A 31 5.30 -9.66 -6.23
N PRO A 32 4.09 -9.70 -6.79
CA PRO A 32 3.81 -10.53 -7.96
C PRO A 32 4.54 -9.95 -9.17
N LEU A 33 5.54 -10.70 -9.66
CA LEU A 33 6.35 -10.34 -10.81
C LEU A 33 5.84 -11.03 -12.07
N THR A 34 5.96 -10.38 -13.23
CA THR A 34 5.81 -11.06 -14.52
C THR A 34 7.02 -11.95 -14.80
N ALA A 35 6.94 -12.81 -15.82
CA ALA A 35 8.09 -13.58 -16.29
C ALA A 35 9.31 -12.71 -16.65
N SER A 36 9.10 -11.41 -16.94
CA SER A 36 10.16 -10.43 -17.20
C SER A 36 10.55 -9.61 -15.95
N GLY A 37 10.10 -9.98 -14.76
CA GLY A 37 10.46 -9.32 -13.51
C GLY A 37 9.76 -7.97 -13.25
N LYS A 38 8.72 -7.61 -14.02
CA LYS A 38 7.97 -6.36 -13.79
C LYS A 38 6.87 -6.59 -12.75
N VAL A 39 6.69 -5.63 -11.83
CA VAL A 39 5.62 -5.70 -10.82
C VAL A 39 4.25 -5.57 -11.48
N GLN A 40 3.36 -6.53 -11.21
CA GLN A 40 1.99 -6.54 -11.72
C GLN A 40 1.05 -5.77 -10.78
N LYS A 41 0.98 -4.44 -10.98
CA LYS A 41 0.14 -3.54 -10.15
C LYS A 41 -1.36 -3.90 -10.15
N ILE A 42 -1.86 -4.51 -11.24
CA ILE A 42 -3.26 -4.94 -11.36
C ILE A 42 -3.56 -6.04 -10.35
N LYS A 43 -2.75 -7.11 -10.32
CA LYS A 43 -2.90 -8.21 -9.36
C LYS A 43 -2.75 -7.74 -7.91
N LEU A 44 -1.81 -6.82 -7.67
CA LEU A 44 -1.67 -6.20 -6.34
C LEU A 44 -2.96 -5.50 -5.91
N ARG A 45 -3.59 -4.72 -6.81
CA ARG A 45 -4.85 -4.05 -6.50
C ARG A 45 -5.97 -5.05 -6.19
N GLU A 46 -6.14 -6.08 -7.00
CA GLU A 46 -7.16 -7.12 -6.79
C GLU A 46 -6.95 -7.88 -5.48
N GLU A 47 -5.71 -8.21 -5.15
CA GLU A 47 -5.37 -8.85 -3.87
C GLU A 47 -5.67 -7.93 -2.68
N MET A 48 -5.41 -6.63 -2.83
CA MET A 48 -5.70 -5.65 -1.78
C MET A 48 -7.19 -5.41 -1.60
N GLU A 49 -7.97 -5.32 -2.68
CA GLU A 49 -9.43 -5.26 -2.66
C GLU A 49 -10.01 -6.47 -1.92
N LYS A 50 -9.55 -7.69 -2.27
CA LYS A 50 -9.95 -8.93 -1.58
C LYS A 50 -9.54 -8.97 -0.11
N LYS A 51 -8.32 -8.54 0.23
CA LYS A 51 -7.81 -8.54 1.62
C LYS A 51 -8.53 -7.54 2.52
N LEU A 52 -8.96 -6.40 1.97
CA LEU A 52 -9.66 -5.34 2.70
C LEU A 52 -11.19 -5.47 2.61
N GLY A 53 -11.71 -6.36 1.76
CA GLY A 53 -13.15 -6.58 1.58
C GLY A 53 -13.88 -5.41 0.93
N LEU A 54 -13.20 -4.71 0.02
CA LEU A 54 -13.70 -3.54 -0.71
C LEU A 54 -14.39 -3.94 -2.03
#